data_AF-A0A5E4A3K4-F1
#
_entry.id   AF-A0A5E4A3K4-F1
#
_cell.length_a   1.000
_cell.length_b   1.000
_cell.length_c   1.000
_cell.angle_alpha   90.00
_cell.angle_beta   90.00
_cell.angle_gamma   90.00
#
_symmetry.space_group_name_H-M   'P 1'
#
loop_
_entity.id
_entity.type
_entity.pdbx_description
1 polymer ?
#
loop_
_entity_poly.entity_id
_entity_poly.type
_entity_poly.pdbx_seq_one_letter_code
_entity_poly.pdbx_strand_id
1 'polypeptide(L)'
;MFTFSKQSSDDEECSTKGRNRHIVVNKAELPNSIEVLESFKLARESWELLYSLEFLDKEFTRICLAWKTDTWLWLRIFLTDMIIYQGQYKKAIASLHHLAALQGSLSQPQIAGQGTLEHQRALIQLATCHFALGEYRMTCEKVLDLMCYMVLPIQDGGKSQEEPSKVKPKFRKGSDLKLLPCTSKAIMPYCLHLMLACFKAF
;
A
#
# COMPACT_ATOMS: atom_id res chain seq x y z
N MET A 1 -1.75 -4.22 -3.18
CA MET A 1 -1.54 -2.95 -2.44
C MET A 1 -0.24 -2.31 -2.93
N PHE A 2 -0.19 -0.99 -3.04
CA PHE A 2 1.04 -0.27 -3.43
C PHE A 2 1.89 0.07 -2.20
N THR A 3 3.19 -0.20 -2.29
CA THR A 3 4.19 0.14 -1.28
C THR A 3 5.34 0.93 -1.92
N PHE A 4 5.86 1.90 -1.16
CA PHE A 4 6.92 2.81 -1.59
C PHE A 4 8.19 2.45 -0.87
N SER A 5 9.30 2.38 -1.60
CA SER A 5 10.63 2.27 -1.02
C SER A 5 11.47 3.39 -1.61
N LYS A 6 11.45 4.58 -0.99
CA LYS A 6 12.39 5.65 -1.33
C LYS A 6 13.71 5.35 -0.60
N GLN A 7 14.78 5.09 -1.36
CA GLN A 7 16.12 5.11 -0.79
C GLN A 7 16.61 6.55 -0.84
N SER A 8 17.04 7.05 0.32
CA SER A 8 17.42 8.45 0.57
C SER A 8 18.22 9.09 -0.57
N SER A 9 17.72 10.21 -1.06
CA SER A 9 18.47 11.26 -1.74
C SER A 9 17.61 12.51 -1.67
N ASP A 10 18.17 13.56 -1.07
CA ASP A 10 17.64 14.92 -1.05
C ASP A 10 17.33 15.38 -2.48
N ASP A 11 16.15 15.97 -2.65
CA ASP A 11 15.90 17.21 -3.38
C ASP A 11 14.39 17.46 -3.51
N GLU A 12 14.02 18.67 -3.08
CA GLU A 12 12.77 19.38 -3.26
C GLU A 12 12.33 19.43 -4.74
N GLU A 13 11.11 18.95 -5.03
CA GLU A 13 10.11 19.63 -5.87
C GLU A 13 8.86 18.75 -5.96
N CYS A 14 7.83 19.14 -5.21
CA CYS A 14 6.51 18.52 -5.23
C CYS A 14 5.65 19.15 -6.35
N SER A 15 5.86 18.75 -7.60
CA SER A 15 4.85 18.96 -8.63
C SER A 15 5.10 18.04 -9.83
N THR A 16 4.07 17.36 -10.30
CA THR A 16 3.99 16.56 -11.56
C THR A 16 4.68 15.18 -11.68
N LYS A 17 5.54 14.72 -10.75
CA LYS A 17 6.29 13.44 -10.88
C LYS A 17 5.47 12.12 -10.84
N GLY A 18 4.16 12.16 -10.66
CA GLY A 18 3.32 10.96 -10.48
C GLY A 18 2.97 10.18 -11.75
N ARG A 19 3.00 10.81 -12.93
CA ARG A 19 2.39 10.24 -14.16
C ARG A 19 3.11 9.04 -14.79
N ASN A 20 4.36 8.74 -14.39
CA ASN A 20 5.17 7.68 -15.03
C ASN A 20 5.94 6.80 -14.03
N ARG A 21 5.40 6.57 -12.82
CA ARG A 21 6.06 5.67 -11.88
C ARG A 21 5.89 4.22 -12.34
N HIS A 22 7.02 3.55 -12.60
CA HIS A 22 7.05 2.16 -13.04
C HIS A 22 6.61 1.24 -11.90
N ILE A 23 5.67 0.33 -12.18
CA ILE A 23 5.22 -0.66 -11.20
C ILE A 23 5.96 -1.96 -11.41
N VAL A 24 6.62 -2.43 -10.36
CA VAL A 24 7.30 -3.72 -10.30
C VAL A 24 6.46 -4.69 -9.48
N VAL A 25 6.24 -5.88 -10.02
CA VAL A 25 5.57 -7.00 -9.34
C VAL A 25 6.60 -8.10 -9.15
N ASN A 26 6.71 -8.65 -7.93
CA ASN A 26 7.57 -9.80 -7.69
C ASN A 26 6.92 -11.06 -8.29
N LYS A 27 7.46 -11.55 -9.42
CA LYS A 27 6.96 -12.75 -10.11
C LYS A 27 7.05 -14.01 -9.25
N ALA A 28 8.01 -14.09 -8.32
CA ALA A 28 8.19 -15.25 -7.45
C ALA A 28 7.13 -15.34 -6.35
N GLU A 29 6.50 -14.22 -6.01
CA GLU A 29 5.49 -14.13 -4.94
C GLU A 29 4.05 -14.13 -5.47
N LEU A 30 3.86 -13.93 -6.78
CA LEU A 30 2.55 -13.81 -7.40
C LEU A 30 2.48 -14.57 -8.74
N PRO A 31 1.84 -15.75 -8.78
CA PRO A 31 1.72 -16.58 -9.98
C PRO A 31 1.11 -15.83 -11.18
N ASN A 32 0.07 -15.01 -10.94
CA ASN A 32 -0.62 -14.24 -11.98
C ASN A 32 -0.06 -12.82 -12.12
N SER A 33 1.25 -12.64 -11.89
CA SER A 33 1.89 -11.32 -11.88
C SER A 33 1.73 -10.50 -13.17
N ILE A 34 1.63 -11.17 -14.33
CA ILE A 34 1.43 -10.51 -15.63
C ILE A 34 0.02 -9.93 -15.72
N GLU A 35 -1.00 -10.76 -15.51
CA GLU A 35 -2.41 -10.36 -15.57
C GLU A 35 -2.73 -9.24 -14.56
N VAL A 36 -2.18 -9.33 -13.35
CA VAL A 36 -2.37 -8.31 -12.31
C VAL A 36 -1.71 -6.98 -12.72
N LEU A 37 -0.54 -7.02 -13.36
CA LEU A 37 0.12 -5.82 -13.87
C LEU A 37 -0.65 -5.18 -15.02
N GLU A 38 -1.21 -5.98 -15.93
CA GLU A 38 -2.06 -5.50 -17.04
C GLU A 38 -3.36 -4.89 -16.53
N SER A 39 -4.03 -5.58 -15.61
CA SER A 39 -5.25 -5.08 -14.95
C SER A 39 -4.99 -3.76 -14.24
N PHE A 40 -3.84 -3.64 -13.57
CA PHE A 40 -3.44 -2.37 -12.95
C PHE A 40 -3.23 -1.26 -13.98
N LYS A 41 -2.50 -1.53 -15.07
CA LYS A 41 -2.25 -0.54 -16.13
C LYS A 41 -3.56 -0.03 -16.71
N LEU A 42 -4.49 -0.93 -17.00
CA LEU A 42 -5.82 -0.60 -17.51
C LEU A 42 -6.60 0.26 -16.51
N ALA A 43 -6.61 -0.11 -15.22
CA ALA A 43 -7.32 0.67 -14.20
C ALA A 43 -6.73 2.08 -14.04
N ARG A 44 -5.40 2.21 -14.07
CA ARG A 44 -4.69 3.49 -14.06
C ARG A 44 -5.01 4.34 -15.30
N GLU A 45 -4.98 3.75 -16.48
CA GLU A 45 -5.30 4.46 -17.74
C GLU A 45 -6.76 4.92 -17.77
N SER A 46 -7.66 4.09 -17.25
CA SER A 46 -9.07 4.43 -17.07
C SER A 46 -9.25 5.59 -16.09
N TRP A 47 -8.49 5.61 -14.99
CA TRP A 47 -8.46 6.72 -14.03
C TRP A 47 -7.94 8.02 -14.67
N GLU A 48 -6.81 7.96 -15.37
CA GLU A 48 -6.26 9.14 -16.06
C GLU A 48 -7.24 9.69 -17.11
N LEU A 49 -7.92 8.81 -17.85
CA LEU A 49 -8.97 9.20 -18.80
C LEU A 49 -10.12 9.90 -18.08
N LEU A 50 -10.60 9.32 -16.97
CA LEU A 50 -11.70 9.87 -16.19
C LEU A 50 -11.44 11.30 -15.73
N TYR A 51 -10.21 11.61 -15.30
CA TYR A 51 -9.81 12.94 -14.84
C TYR A 51 -9.19 13.84 -15.93
N SER A 52 -9.12 13.36 -17.17
CA SER A 52 -8.61 14.16 -18.30
C SER A 52 -9.60 15.21 -18.79
N LEU A 53 -10.90 14.99 -18.56
CA LEU A 53 -11.98 15.87 -18.99
C LEU A 53 -12.92 16.13 -17.81
N GLU A 54 -13.19 17.41 -17.51
CA GLU A 54 -14.03 17.80 -16.38
C GLU A 54 -15.45 17.22 -16.44
N PHE A 55 -16.01 17.04 -17.64
CA PHE A 55 -17.33 16.41 -17.81
C PHE A 55 -17.33 14.95 -17.35
N LEU A 56 -16.26 14.18 -17.62
CA LEU A 56 -16.19 12.77 -17.23
C LEU A 56 -16.16 12.61 -15.70
N ASP A 57 -15.40 13.47 -15.00
CA ASP A 57 -15.36 13.50 -13.53
C ASP A 57 -16.76 13.80 -12.93
N LYS A 58 -17.48 14.77 -13.52
CA LYS A 58 -18.86 15.11 -13.11
C LYS A 58 -19.84 13.95 -13.34
N GLU A 59 -19.77 13.30 -14.51
CA GLU A 59 -20.61 12.13 -14.80
C GLU A 59 -20.32 10.97 -13.85
N PHE A 60 -19.04 10.67 -13.62
CA PHE A 60 -18.63 9.60 -12.71
C PHE A 60 -19.06 9.86 -11.27
N THR A 61 -18.93 11.10 -10.80
CA THR A 61 -19.45 11.51 -9.48
C THR A 61 -20.96 11.30 -9.40
N ARG A 62 -21.70 11.67 -10.45
CA ARG A 62 -23.16 11.45 -10.50
C ARG A 62 -23.52 9.96 -10.48
N ILE A 63 -22.80 9.12 -11.22
CA ILE A 63 -22.99 7.66 -11.22
C ILE A 63 -22.70 7.10 -9.83
N CYS A 64 -21.60 7.50 -9.20
CA CYS A 64 -21.23 7.06 -7.85
C CYS A 64 -22.34 7.37 -6.83
N LEU A 65 -22.91 8.57 -6.90
CA LEU A 65 -24.04 8.98 -6.05
C LEU A 65 -25.29 8.16 -6.35
N ALA A 66 -25.66 8.02 -7.62
CA ALA A 66 -26.85 7.28 -8.04
C ALA A 66 -26.79 5.80 -7.61
N TRP A 67 -25.59 5.21 -7.64
CA TRP A 67 -25.36 3.81 -7.29
C TRP A 67 -24.97 3.60 -5.83
N LYS A 68 -24.87 4.67 -5.02
CA LYS A 68 -24.49 4.61 -3.60
C LYS A 68 -23.19 3.84 -3.39
N THR A 69 -22.19 4.17 -4.20
CA THR A 69 -20.89 3.50 -4.19
C THR A 69 -20.04 3.85 -2.97
N ASP A 70 -20.50 4.75 -2.09
CA ASP A 70 -19.90 5.08 -0.80
C ASP A 70 -19.75 3.86 0.12
N THR A 71 -20.62 2.85 -0.06
CA THR A 71 -20.55 1.58 0.65
C THR A 71 -19.56 0.59 0.02
N TRP A 72 -19.14 0.81 -1.22
CA TRP A 72 -18.30 -0.14 -1.96
C TRP A 72 -16.85 -0.06 -1.49
N LEU A 73 -16.45 -1.05 -0.68
CA LEU A 73 -15.11 -1.12 -0.12
C LEU A 73 -14.03 -1.16 -1.22
N TRP A 74 -14.24 -1.94 -2.27
CA TRP A 74 -13.28 -2.06 -3.38
C TRP A 74 -13.02 -0.74 -4.08
N LEU A 75 -14.06 0.09 -4.28
CA LEU A 75 -13.92 1.39 -4.93
C LEU A 75 -13.12 2.32 -4.03
N ARG A 76 -13.44 2.39 -2.74
CA ARG A 76 -12.69 3.23 -1.79
C ARG A 76 -11.22 2.82 -1.67
N ILE A 77 -10.94 1.51 -1.65
CA ILE A 77 -9.59 0.94 -1.70
C ILE A 77 -8.86 1.42 -2.95
N PHE A 78 -9.50 1.33 -4.12
CA PHE A 78 -8.93 1.75 -5.41
C PHE A 78 -8.65 3.26 -5.45
N LEU A 79 -9.60 4.11 -5.01
CA LEU A 79 -9.41 5.56 -4.95
C LEU A 79 -8.21 5.92 -4.06
N THR A 80 -8.10 5.29 -2.89
CA THR A 80 -6.97 5.47 -1.97
C THR A 80 -5.66 5.07 -2.64
N ASP A 81 -5.64 3.91 -3.31
CA ASP A 81 -4.48 3.41 -4.05
C ASP A 81 -4.05 4.37 -5.18
N MET A 82 -4.99 5.02 -5.86
CA MET A 82 -4.70 6.04 -6.88
C MET A 82 -4.11 7.32 -6.27
N ILE A 83 -4.63 7.81 -5.14
CA ILE A 83 -4.06 8.96 -4.43
C ILE A 83 -2.62 8.68 -3.99
N ILE A 84 -2.38 7.47 -3.49
CA ILE A 84 -1.06 6.95 -3.16
C ILE A 84 -0.18 6.88 -4.42
N TYR A 85 -0.70 6.33 -5.53
CA TYR A 85 -0.03 6.26 -6.85
C TYR A 85 0.28 7.64 -7.45
N GLN A 86 -0.42 8.70 -7.09
CA GLN A 86 -0.09 10.07 -7.48
C GLN A 86 0.95 10.73 -6.54
N GLY A 87 1.24 10.12 -5.40
CA GLY A 87 2.17 10.65 -4.40
C GLY A 87 1.55 11.69 -3.46
N GLN A 88 0.22 11.79 -3.43
CA GLN A 88 -0.51 12.72 -2.56
C GLN A 88 -0.68 12.13 -1.15
N TYR A 89 0.44 11.86 -0.46
CA TYR A 89 0.46 11.05 0.77
C TYR A 89 -0.38 11.63 1.92
N LYS A 90 -0.43 12.97 2.08
CA LYS A 90 -1.30 13.59 3.09
C LYS A 90 -2.79 13.31 2.87
N LYS A 91 -3.25 13.37 1.60
CA LYS A 91 -4.63 13.01 1.24
C LYS A 91 -4.89 11.52 1.40
N ALA A 92 -3.91 10.69 1.09
CA ALA A 92 -4.00 9.25 1.28
C ALA A 92 -4.19 8.89 2.76
N ILE A 93 -3.43 9.52 3.67
CA ILE A 93 -3.57 9.33 5.11
C ILE A 93 -4.99 9.69 5.58
N ALA A 94 -5.51 10.85 5.17
CA ALA A 94 -6.88 11.23 5.49
C ALA A 94 -7.92 10.22 4.98
N SER A 95 -7.74 9.72 3.75
CA SER A 95 -8.61 8.71 3.14
C SER A 95 -8.55 7.36 3.88
N LEU A 96 -7.36 6.94 4.33
CA LEU A 96 -7.15 5.71 5.12
C LEU A 96 -7.82 5.80 6.50
N HIS A 97 -7.73 6.95 7.18
CA HIS A 97 -8.43 7.16 8.44
C HIS A 97 -9.96 7.17 8.27
N HIS A 98 -10.46 7.78 7.19
CA HIS A 98 -11.89 7.75 6.88
C HIS A 98 -12.39 6.32 6.61
N LEU A 99 -11.61 5.52 5.87
CA LEU A 99 -11.89 4.09 5.67
C LEU A 99 -11.98 3.32 6.99
N ALA A 100 -11.04 3.54 7.91
CA ALA A 100 -11.03 2.90 9.22
C ALA A 100 -12.27 3.29 10.06
N ALA A 101 -12.66 4.57 10.04
CA ALA A 101 -13.83 5.05 10.78
C ALA A 101 -15.13 4.38 10.31
N LEU A 102 -15.28 4.12 9.01
CA LEU A 102 -16.46 3.45 8.46
C LEU A 102 -16.50 1.95 8.81
N GLN A 103 -15.35 1.30 8.91
CA GLN A 103 -15.23 -0.11 9.29
C GLN A 103 -15.51 -0.35 10.79
N GLY A 104 -15.20 0.62 11.66
CA GLY A 104 -15.48 0.55 13.10
C GLY A 104 -16.97 0.46 13.47
N SER A 105 -17.89 0.73 12.53
CA SER A 105 -19.34 0.62 12.76
C SER A 105 -19.92 -0.79 12.53
N LEU A 106 -19.14 -1.72 11.96
CA LEU A 106 -19.60 -3.04 11.49
C LEU A 106 -19.03 -4.22 12.31
N SER A 107 -18.58 -3.99 13.55
CA SER A 107 -17.83 -4.99 14.34
C SER A 107 -18.64 -6.26 14.63
N GLN A 108 -18.36 -7.32 13.88
CA GLN A 108 -18.53 -8.72 14.28
C GLN A 108 -17.48 -9.05 15.37
N PRO A 109 -17.73 -9.98 16.31
CA PRO A 109 -16.79 -10.27 17.40
C PRO A 109 -15.51 -10.89 16.81
N GLN A 110 -14.40 -10.14 16.84
CA GLN A 110 -13.09 -10.63 16.42
C GLN A 110 -12.33 -11.18 17.62
N ILE A 111 -11.65 -12.31 17.42
CA ILE A 111 -10.74 -12.93 18.39
C ILE A 111 -9.57 -11.96 18.58
N ALA A 112 -9.30 -11.58 19.83
CA ALA A 112 -8.22 -10.68 20.19
C ALA A 112 -6.88 -11.16 19.59
N GLY A 113 -6.25 -10.34 18.75
CA GLY A 113 -4.92 -10.59 18.19
C GLY A 113 -4.86 -10.82 16.67
N GLN A 114 -5.97 -11.08 15.99
CA GLN A 114 -6.00 -11.13 14.51
C GLN A 114 -6.69 -9.88 13.95
N GLY A 115 -5.90 -8.89 13.53
CA GLY A 115 -6.40 -7.77 12.73
C GLY A 115 -6.84 -8.29 11.36
N THR A 116 -7.95 -7.76 10.82
CA THR A 116 -8.42 -8.13 9.48
C THR A 116 -7.37 -7.80 8.42
N LEU A 117 -7.35 -8.52 7.29
CA LEU A 117 -6.39 -8.27 6.20
C LEU A 117 -6.48 -6.82 5.69
N GLU A 118 -7.68 -6.24 5.72
CA GLU A 118 -7.96 -4.84 5.39
C GLU A 118 -7.29 -3.88 6.36
N HIS A 119 -7.32 -4.19 7.66
CA HIS A 119 -6.65 -3.40 8.68
C HIS A 119 -5.13 -3.47 8.53
N GLN A 120 -4.59 -4.67 8.29
CA GLN A 120 -3.16 -4.86 8.01
C GLN A 120 -2.73 -4.05 6.78
N ARG A 121 -3.50 -4.11 5.69
CA ARG A 121 -3.31 -3.29 4.49
C ARG A 121 -3.31 -1.79 4.83
N ALA A 122 -4.27 -1.31 5.61
CA ALA A 122 -4.34 0.10 5.96
C ALA A 122 -3.11 0.55 6.77
N LEU A 123 -2.67 -0.24 7.75
CA LEU A 123 -1.48 0.05 8.56
C LEU A 123 -0.22 0.14 7.72
N ILE A 124 0.01 -0.82 6.82
CA ILE A 124 1.21 -0.76 5.98
C ILE A 124 1.14 0.41 4.98
N GLN A 125 -0.05 0.82 4.52
CA GLN A 125 -0.19 2.00 3.66
C GLN A 125 0.08 3.29 4.43
N LEU A 126 -0.42 3.39 5.67
CA LEU A 126 -0.12 4.50 6.58
C LEU A 126 1.38 4.62 6.84
N ALA A 127 2.03 3.52 7.24
CA ALA A 127 3.48 3.49 7.47
C ALA A 127 4.25 3.97 6.24
N THR A 128 3.84 3.51 5.07
CA THR A 128 4.45 3.89 3.80
C THR A 128 4.26 5.37 3.46
N CYS A 129 3.07 5.92 3.72
CA CYS A 129 2.79 7.35 3.49
C CYS A 129 3.58 8.24 4.45
N HIS A 130 3.63 7.90 5.74
CA HIS A 130 4.43 8.60 6.74
C HIS A 130 5.93 8.57 6.37
N PHE A 131 6.43 7.42 5.92
CA PHE A 131 7.81 7.30 5.48
C PHE A 131 8.11 8.20 4.29
N ALA A 132 7.21 8.25 3.30
CA ALA A 132 7.37 9.10 2.13
C ALA A 132 7.32 10.61 2.47
N LEU A 133 6.70 10.98 3.60
CA LEU A 133 6.66 12.34 4.14
C LEU A 133 7.83 12.67 5.08
N GLY A 134 8.72 11.71 5.36
CA GLY A 134 9.82 11.89 6.33
C GLY A 134 9.40 11.80 7.79
N GLU A 135 8.16 11.36 8.07
CA GLU A 135 7.60 11.26 9.41
C GLU A 135 8.01 9.92 10.08
N TYR A 136 9.31 9.72 10.27
CA TYR A 136 9.89 8.43 10.67
C TYR A 136 9.34 7.87 11.99
N ARG A 137 9.02 8.73 12.96
CA ARG A 137 8.39 8.31 14.22
C ARG A 137 7.04 7.63 13.96
N MET A 138 6.19 8.25 13.14
CA MET A 138 4.87 7.72 12.79
C MET A 138 5.00 6.45 11.95
N THR A 139 5.98 6.39 11.05
CA THR A 139 6.30 5.17 10.30
C THR A 139 6.59 4.01 11.23
N CYS A 140 7.51 4.19 12.19
CA CYS A 140 7.88 3.15 13.14
C CYS A 140 6.68 2.72 13.99
N GLU A 141 5.87 3.67 14.47
CA GLU A 141 4.64 3.37 15.23
C GLU A 141 3.70 2.46 14.43
N LYS A 142 3.38 2.81 13.18
CA LYS A 142 2.46 2.00 12.35
C LYS A 142 3.04 0.64 11.96
N VAL A 143 4.36 0.53 11.79
CA VAL A 143 5.02 -0.77 11.59
C VAL A 143 4.93 -1.64 12.83
N LEU A 144 5.16 -1.08 14.02
CA LEU A 144 5.05 -1.80 15.28
C LEU A 144 3.61 -2.28 15.52
N ASP A 145 2.62 -1.41 15.29
CA ASP A 145 1.19 -1.77 15.32
C ASP A 145 0.90 -2.97 14.41
N LEU A 146 1.43 -2.95 13.18
CA LEU A 146 1.24 -4.03 12.22
C LEU A 146 1.90 -5.33 12.68
N MET A 147 3.12 -5.26 13.21
CA MET A 147 3.85 -6.43 13.70
C MET A 147 3.11 -7.12 14.84
N CYS A 148 2.38 -6.39 15.69
CA CYS A 148 1.53 -6.99 16.74
C CYS A 148 0.47 -7.97 16.18
N TYR A 149 -0.01 -7.77 14.95
CA TYR A 149 -0.98 -8.67 14.30
C TYR A 149 -0.32 -9.80 13.50
N MET A 150 0.96 -9.67 13.17
CA MET A 150 1.70 -10.68 12.38
C MET A 150 2.46 -11.67 13.26
N VAL A 151 2.66 -11.34 14.54
CA VAL A 151 3.21 -12.26 15.54
C VAL A 151 2.11 -13.25 15.95
N LEU A 152 2.00 -14.35 15.20
CA LEU A 152 1.25 -15.55 15.60
C LEU A 152 2.13 -16.48 16.46
N PRO A 153 1.53 -17.32 17.32
CA PRO A 153 2.22 -17.98 18.43
C PRO A 153 3.31 -18.93 17.94
N ILE A 154 4.34 -19.07 18.78
CA ILE A 154 5.46 -20.00 18.61
C ILE A 154 4.90 -21.38 18.26
N GLN A 155 4.93 -21.76 16.99
CA GLN A 155 4.73 -23.14 16.56
C GLN A 155 6.05 -23.86 16.78
N ASP A 156 6.10 -24.61 17.88
CA ASP A 156 7.19 -25.53 18.18
C ASP A 156 7.24 -26.63 17.09
N GLY A 157 8.41 -26.83 16.50
CA GLY A 157 8.73 -28.04 15.73
C GLY A 157 8.08 -28.22 14.35
N GLY A 158 8.80 -27.83 13.29
CA GLY A 158 8.50 -28.31 11.93
C GLY A 158 9.54 -27.85 10.92
N LYS A 159 10.63 -28.62 10.74
CA LYS A 159 11.68 -28.35 9.75
C LYS A 159 11.07 -28.24 8.35
N SER A 160 11.13 -27.06 7.75
CA SER A 160 11.10 -26.93 6.28
C SER A 160 12.32 -26.12 5.86
N GLN A 161 13.19 -26.77 5.11
CA GLN A 161 14.43 -26.23 4.59
C GLN A 161 14.11 -25.24 3.48
N GLU A 162 14.05 -23.94 3.80
CA GLU A 162 13.95 -22.88 2.79
C GLU A 162 15.38 -22.50 2.36
N GLU A 163 15.77 -22.98 1.18
CA GLU A 163 17.01 -22.62 0.49
C GLU A 163 17.08 -21.09 0.32
N PRO A 164 18.20 -20.43 0.66
CA PRO A 164 18.32 -18.99 0.51
C PRO A 164 18.43 -18.67 -0.97
N SER A 165 17.31 -18.28 -1.58
CA SER A 165 17.32 -17.70 -2.91
C SER A 165 18.20 -16.44 -2.89
N LYS A 166 19.42 -16.58 -3.44
CA LYS A 166 20.41 -15.51 -3.65
C LYS A 166 19.92 -14.56 -4.74
N VAL A 167 18.77 -13.92 -4.55
CA VAL A 167 18.37 -12.79 -5.39
C VAL A 167 18.68 -11.54 -4.60
N LYS A 168 19.89 -11.00 -4.79
CA LYS A 168 20.20 -9.63 -4.37
C LYS A 168 19.11 -8.73 -4.98
N PRO A 169 18.28 -8.03 -4.18
CA PRO A 169 17.40 -7.03 -4.76
C PRO A 169 18.31 -5.90 -5.22
N LYS A 170 18.65 -5.87 -6.52
CA LYS A 170 19.23 -4.69 -7.15
C LYS A 170 18.13 -3.63 -7.16
N PHE A 171 18.03 -2.88 -6.06
CA PHE A 171 17.23 -1.67 -6.01
C PHE A 171 17.83 -0.67 -7.00
N ARG A 172 17.13 -0.43 -8.11
CA ARG A 172 17.40 0.71 -8.96
C ARG A 172 16.80 1.96 -8.32
N LYS A 173 17.54 3.06 -8.48
CA LYS A 173 17.29 4.40 -7.94
C LYS A 173 15.82 4.84 -8.07
N GLY A 174 15.19 5.15 -6.94
CA GLY A 174 14.36 6.36 -6.75
C GLY A 174 12.94 6.49 -7.34
N SER A 175 12.44 5.66 -8.26
CA SER A 175 11.13 5.93 -8.92
C SER A 175 10.12 4.78 -8.97
N ASP A 176 10.52 3.56 -8.62
CA ASP A 176 9.70 2.37 -8.87
C ASP A 176 8.76 2.06 -7.71
N LEU A 177 7.50 1.78 -8.02
CA LEU A 177 6.49 1.32 -7.07
C LEU A 177 6.46 -0.19 -7.03
N LYS A 178 6.29 -0.75 -5.83
CA LYS A 178 6.13 -2.19 -5.68
C LYS A 178 4.69 -2.52 -5.38
N LEU A 179 4.12 -3.41 -6.19
CA LEU A 179 2.89 -4.08 -5.82
C LEU A 179 3.24 -5.23 -4.87
N LEU A 180 2.80 -5.10 -3.62
CA LEU A 180 3.04 -6.09 -2.59
C LEU A 180 1.75 -6.88 -2.31
N PRO A 181 1.81 -8.23 -2.27
CA PRO A 181 0.70 -9.02 -1.76
C PRO A 181 0.58 -8.83 -0.24
N CYS A 182 -0.65 -8.80 0.26
CA CYS A 182 -0.91 -8.63 1.70
C CYS A 182 -0.76 -9.97 2.44
N THR A 183 0.43 -10.55 2.40
CA THR A 183 0.76 -11.82 3.08
C THR A 183 1.89 -11.59 4.08
N SER A 184 1.91 -12.34 5.19
CA SER A 184 2.97 -12.24 6.19
C SER A 184 4.37 -12.44 5.59
N LYS A 185 4.50 -13.36 4.62
CA LYS A 185 5.76 -13.63 3.91
C LYS A 185 6.31 -12.39 3.18
N ALA A 186 5.45 -11.58 2.59
CA ALA A 186 5.85 -10.39 1.83
C ALA A 186 5.92 -9.12 2.69
N ILE A 187 5.00 -8.97 3.64
CA ILE A 187 4.91 -7.79 4.51
C ILE A 187 6.03 -7.74 5.54
N MET A 188 6.38 -8.87 6.19
CA MET A 188 7.38 -8.87 7.26
C MET A 188 8.76 -8.37 6.79
N PRO A 189 9.33 -8.86 5.66
CA PRO A 189 10.58 -8.32 5.13
C PRO A 189 10.48 -6.84 4.76
N TYR A 190 9.32 -6.41 4.24
CA TYR A 190 9.10 -5.00 3.90
C TYR A 190 9.09 -4.10 5.15
N CYS A 191 8.42 -4.52 6.23
CA CYS A 191 8.40 -3.81 7.52
C CYS A 191 9.81 -3.65 8.09
N LEU A 192 10.61 -4.73 8.09
CA LEU A 192 12.00 -4.71 8.53
C LEU A 192 12.84 -3.73 7.70
N HIS A 193 12.71 -3.77 6.37
CA HIS A 193 13.39 -2.82 5.49
C HIS A 193 12.98 -1.36 5.78
N LEU A 194 11.69 -1.12 6.03
CA LEU A 194 11.18 0.22 6.32
C LEU A 194 11.73 0.77 7.64
N MET A 195 11.76 -0.05 8.70
CA MET A 195 12.37 0.33 9.98
C MET A 195 13.87 0.58 9.84
N LEU A 196 14.61 -0.30 9.16
CA LEU A 196 16.03 -0.10 8.90
C LEU A 196 16.30 1.17 8.09
N ALA A 197 15.41 1.52 7.15
CA ALA A 197 15.51 2.76 6.41
C ALA A 197 15.25 4.00 7.29
N CYS A 198 14.35 3.91 8.27
CA CYS A 198 14.14 4.97 9.26
C CYS A 198 15.39 5.18 10.12
N PHE A 199 16.06 4.12 10.58
CA PHE A 199 17.30 4.23 11.37
C PHE A 199 18.46 4.84 10.59
N LYS A 200 18.52 4.64 9.26
CA LYS A 200 19.55 5.24 8.40
C LYS A 200 19.29 6.72 8.07
N ALA A 201 18.12 7.25 8.41
CA ALA A 201 17.76 8.65 8.22
C ALA A 201 18.12 9.52 9.45
N PHE A 202 18.61 8.90 10.53
CA PHE A 202 19.20 9.56 11.69
C PHE A 202 20.73 9.63 11.57
#